data_AF-A0A839XG44-F1
#
_entry.id   AF-A0A839XG44-F1
#
_cell.length_a   1.000
_cell.length_b   1.000
_cell.length_c   1.000
_cell.angle_alpha   90.00
_cell.angle_beta   90.00
_cell.angle_gamma   90.00
#
_symmetry.space_group_name_H-M   'P 1'
#
loop_
_entity.id
_entity.type
_entity.pdbx_description
1 polymer ?
#
loop_
_entity_poly.entity_id
_entity_poly.type
_entity_poly.pdbx_seq_one_letter_code
_entity_poly.pdbx_strand_id
1 'polypeptide(L)'
;MERTQLPRLGGALPFLLLSLPLGIVGFVFVVTTASVGAPTALVWVGIPVLMLLLAGTRGLADLERARVRGMLTSAVPRPYRPLPQGPVRSRWLARARDAQTWRDVVYLILLLPVGIAEFALVVVFWSVSLAMIALPVYYRFLPEGLYAFPSHDLRWITVDSVPTALPWMALGALLAWVSVAVTRRLGAGHALLARALLGPTARRMREAEESAGSAADGAATTADPAAARPVAG
;
A
#
# COMPACT_ATOMS: atom_id res chain seq x y z
N MET A 1 -3.78 21.86 7.31
CA MET A 1 -2.75 21.28 6.40
C MET A 1 -1.91 20.30 7.20
N GLU A 2 -2.23 19.02 7.12
CA GLU A 2 -1.46 17.95 7.77
C GLU A 2 -0.13 17.82 7.04
N ARG A 3 1.00 18.09 7.71
CA ARG A 3 2.33 17.94 7.10
C ARG A 3 2.46 16.49 6.65
N THR A 4 2.61 16.24 5.35
CA THR A 4 2.93 14.92 4.81
C THR A 4 4.29 14.49 5.36
N GLN A 5 4.28 13.80 6.50
CA GLN A 5 5.50 13.24 7.05
C GLN A 5 6.01 12.18 6.07
N LEU A 6 7.15 12.47 5.45
CA LEU A 6 7.79 11.48 4.57
C LEU A 6 8.13 10.25 5.41
N PRO A 7 7.78 9.04 4.95
CA PRO A 7 8.00 7.84 5.71
C PRO A 7 9.49 7.65 6.01
N ARG A 8 9.80 7.10 7.18
CA ARG A 8 11.18 6.79 7.57
C ARG A 8 11.73 5.69 6.65
N LEU A 9 13.00 5.81 6.26
CA LEU A 9 13.66 4.85 5.37
C LEU A 9 13.56 3.41 5.90
N GLY A 10 13.75 3.24 7.22
CA GLY A 10 13.72 1.93 7.87
C GLY A 10 12.37 1.21 7.79
N GLY A 11 11.26 1.93 7.61
CA GLY A 11 9.95 1.33 7.35
C GLY A 11 9.64 1.21 5.87
N ALA A 12 10.05 2.20 5.06
CA ALA A 12 9.76 2.24 3.62
C ALA A 12 10.49 1.16 2.82
N LEU A 13 11.75 0.83 3.12
CA LEU A 13 12.48 -0.23 2.41
C LEU A 13 11.84 -1.62 2.55
N PRO A 14 11.66 -2.17 3.77
CA PRO A 14 11.05 -3.49 3.92
C PRO A 14 9.59 -3.48 3.45
N PHE A 15 8.90 -2.34 3.56
CA PHE A 15 7.59 -2.17 2.94
C PHE A 15 7.70 -2.43 1.44
N LEU A 16 8.43 -1.64 0.67
CA LEU A 16 8.46 -1.77 -0.80
C LEU A 16 8.95 -3.16 -1.28
N LEU A 17 9.88 -3.78 -0.55
CA LEU A 17 10.33 -5.15 -0.84
C LEU A 17 9.21 -6.18 -0.64
N LEU A 18 8.37 -6.00 0.37
CA LEU A 18 7.21 -6.88 0.65
C LEU A 18 6.01 -6.58 -0.26
N SER A 19 5.99 -5.46 -0.99
CA SER A 19 4.85 -5.10 -1.85
C SER A 19 4.65 -6.10 -2.98
N LEU A 20 5.74 -6.63 -3.56
CA LEU A 20 5.67 -7.64 -4.59
C LEU A 20 5.04 -8.96 -4.11
N PRO A 21 5.56 -9.64 -3.06
CA PRO A 21 4.96 -10.90 -2.61
C PRO A 21 3.52 -10.71 -2.12
N LEU A 22 3.20 -9.61 -1.44
CA LEU A 22 1.82 -9.32 -1.02
C LEU A 22 0.90 -9.02 -2.22
N GLY A 23 1.41 -8.33 -3.24
CA GLY A 23 0.71 -8.11 -4.50
C GLY A 23 0.38 -9.41 -5.23
N ILE A 24 1.35 -10.34 -5.28
CA ILE A 24 1.13 -11.67 -5.86
C ILE A 24 0.04 -12.42 -5.09
N VAL A 25 0.14 -12.50 -3.76
CA VAL A 25 -0.85 -13.18 -2.92
C VAL A 25 -2.25 -12.57 -3.08
N GLY A 26 -2.35 -11.24 -3.03
CA GLY A 26 -3.62 -10.52 -3.18
C GLY A 26 -4.24 -10.73 -4.56
N PHE A 27 -3.45 -10.57 -5.62
CA PHE A 27 -3.91 -10.77 -6.99
C PHE A 27 -4.36 -12.21 -7.25
N VAL A 28 -3.53 -13.19 -6.91
CA VAL A 28 -3.86 -14.61 -7.08
C VAL A 28 -5.11 -14.96 -6.29
N PHE A 29 -5.20 -14.54 -5.02
CA PHE A 29 -6.39 -14.77 -4.21
C PHE A 29 -7.66 -14.24 -4.87
N VAL A 30 -7.67 -12.96 -5.28
CA VAL A 30 -8.84 -12.33 -5.89
C VAL A 30 -9.20 -12.98 -7.22
N VAL A 31 -8.23 -13.16 -8.11
CA VAL A 31 -8.46 -13.72 -9.45
C VAL A 31 -8.92 -15.16 -9.34
N THR A 32 -8.24 -16.01 -8.57
CA THR A 32 -8.63 -17.41 -8.41
C THR A 32 -10.01 -17.55 -7.78
N THR A 33 -10.29 -16.85 -6.68
CA THR A 33 -11.61 -16.98 -6.01
C THR A 33 -12.75 -16.38 -6.84
N ALA A 34 -12.52 -15.30 -7.58
CA ALA A 34 -13.52 -14.75 -8.50
C ALA A 34 -13.76 -15.67 -9.70
N SER A 35 -12.68 -16.14 -10.36
CA SER A 35 -12.77 -17.00 -11.55
C SER A 35 -13.33 -18.38 -11.24
N VAL A 36 -13.08 -18.94 -10.04
CA VAL A 36 -13.69 -20.20 -9.62
C VAL A 36 -15.11 -19.98 -9.08
N GLY A 37 -15.30 -18.96 -8.25
CA GLY A 37 -16.57 -18.73 -7.54
C GLY A 37 -17.72 -18.28 -8.45
N ALA A 38 -17.46 -17.42 -9.43
CA ALA A 38 -18.50 -16.92 -10.33
C ALA A 38 -19.16 -18.03 -11.16
N PRO A 39 -18.44 -18.91 -11.90
CA PRO A 39 -19.06 -19.96 -12.69
C PRO A 39 -19.65 -21.07 -11.81
N THR A 40 -18.99 -21.45 -10.70
CA THR A 40 -19.50 -22.50 -9.81
C THR A 40 -20.71 -22.05 -8.99
N ALA A 41 -21.04 -20.75 -8.97
CA ALA A 41 -22.24 -20.25 -8.30
C ALA A 41 -23.53 -20.77 -8.95
N LEU A 42 -23.49 -21.11 -10.25
CA LEU A 42 -24.62 -21.71 -10.97
C LEU A 42 -25.06 -23.04 -10.35
N VAL A 43 -24.11 -23.81 -9.79
CA VAL A 43 -24.37 -25.09 -9.13
C VAL A 43 -24.38 -24.98 -7.61
N TRP A 44 -24.58 -23.77 -7.06
CA TRP A 44 -24.57 -23.43 -5.63
C TRP A 44 -23.21 -23.57 -4.91
N VAL A 45 -22.28 -24.40 -5.43
CA VAL A 45 -20.94 -24.60 -4.88
C VAL A 45 -20.10 -23.31 -4.88
N GLY A 46 -20.35 -22.37 -5.78
CA GLY A 46 -19.62 -21.11 -5.85
C GLY A 46 -20.00 -20.10 -4.77
N ILE A 47 -21.15 -20.24 -4.12
CA ILE A 47 -21.55 -19.33 -3.05
C ILE A 47 -20.53 -19.28 -1.90
N PRO A 48 -20.06 -20.42 -1.33
CA PRO A 48 -19.00 -20.39 -0.32
C PRO A 48 -17.69 -19.81 -0.84
N VAL A 49 -17.34 -20.04 -2.11
CA VAL A 49 -16.13 -19.46 -2.73
C VAL A 49 -16.25 -17.93 -2.83
N LEU A 50 -17.41 -17.41 -3.22
CA LEU A 50 -17.67 -15.96 -3.28
C LEU A 50 -17.75 -15.33 -1.87
N MET A 51 -18.28 -16.06 -0.88
CA MET A 51 -18.21 -15.64 0.52
C MET A 51 -16.76 -15.54 1.00
N LEU A 52 -15.91 -16.52 0.62
CA LEU A 52 -14.48 -16.47 0.88
C LEU A 52 -13.82 -15.26 0.20
N LEU A 53 -14.14 -14.97 -1.06
CA LEU A 53 -13.66 -13.77 -1.76
C LEU A 53 -14.01 -12.50 -0.97
N LEU A 54 -15.26 -12.30 -0.57
CA LEU A 54 -15.71 -11.09 0.16
C LEU A 54 -15.08 -10.96 1.56
N ALA A 55 -14.91 -12.07 2.28
CA ALA A 55 -14.29 -12.04 3.61
C ALA A 55 -12.76 -11.89 3.53
N GLY A 56 -12.13 -12.64 2.63
CA GLY A 56 -10.68 -12.63 2.43
C GLY A 56 -10.17 -11.31 1.87
N THR A 57 -10.88 -10.69 0.93
CA THR A 57 -10.53 -9.35 0.41
C THR A 57 -10.53 -8.29 1.53
N ARG A 58 -11.55 -8.29 2.40
CA ARG A 58 -11.59 -7.39 3.56
C ARG A 58 -10.45 -7.67 4.55
N GLY A 59 -10.16 -8.94 4.80
CA GLY A 59 -9.04 -9.36 5.67
C GLY A 59 -7.68 -8.91 5.13
N LEU A 60 -7.42 -9.14 3.85
CA LEU A 60 -6.20 -8.70 3.16
C LEU A 60 -6.09 -7.17 3.13
N ALA A 61 -7.19 -6.47 2.88
CA ALA A 61 -7.23 -5.00 2.95
C ALA A 61 -6.95 -4.48 4.36
N ASP A 62 -7.46 -5.14 5.40
CA ASP A 62 -7.17 -4.77 6.79
C ASP A 62 -5.72 -5.05 7.18
N LEU A 63 -5.14 -6.15 6.70
CA LEU A 63 -3.71 -6.45 6.84
C LEU A 63 -2.86 -5.36 6.18
N GLU A 64 -3.24 -4.90 4.99
CA GLU A 64 -2.52 -3.84 4.31
C GLU A 64 -2.68 -2.48 5.00
N ARG A 65 -3.88 -2.13 5.51
CA ARG A 65 -4.07 -0.95 6.37
C ARG A 65 -3.15 -1.02 7.60
N ALA A 66 -2.97 -2.21 8.19
CA ALA A 66 -2.07 -2.41 9.31
C ALA A 66 -0.60 -2.25 8.92
N ARG A 67 -0.20 -2.77 7.76
CA ARG A 67 1.15 -2.64 7.21
C ARG A 67 1.51 -1.19 6.89
N VAL A 68 0.63 -0.46 6.21
CA VAL A 68 0.80 0.98 5.91
C VAL A 68 0.90 1.79 7.21
N ARG A 69 0.08 1.51 8.22
CA ARG A 69 0.16 2.17 9.53
C ARG A 69 1.47 1.86 10.25
N GLY A 70 1.89 0.60 10.28
CA GLY A 70 3.06 0.14 11.01
C GLY A 70 4.39 0.58 10.37
N MET A 71 4.48 0.54 9.04
CA MET A 71 5.74 0.76 8.31
C MET A 71 5.85 2.16 7.70
N LEU A 72 4.74 2.75 7.25
CA LEU A 72 4.73 4.08 6.61
C LEU A 72 4.19 5.17 7.53
N THR A 73 3.83 4.84 8.78
CA THR A 73 3.28 5.78 9.78
C THR A 73 2.05 6.56 9.28
N SER A 74 1.32 6.00 8.30
CA SER A 74 0.14 6.62 7.71
C SER A 74 -1.13 5.92 8.17
N ALA A 75 -2.05 6.67 8.77
CA ALA A 75 -3.32 6.13 9.22
C ALA A 75 -4.31 6.04 8.06
N VAL A 76 -4.77 4.83 7.77
CA VAL A 76 -5.85 4.58 6.81
C VAL A 76 -7.09 4.12 7.58
N PRO A 77 -8.16 4.93 7.62
CA PRO A 77 -9.39 4.55 8.33
C PRO A 77 -10.01 3.28 7.72
N ARG A 78 -10.82 2.57 8.49
CA ARG A 78 -11.52 1.34 8.07
C ARG A 78 -13.01 1.65 7.80
N PRO A 79 -13.43 1.91 6.54
CA PRO A 79 -14.71 2.54 6.26
C PRO A 79 -15.83 1.51 5.96
N TYR A 80 -15.87 0.39 6.67
CA TYR A 80 -16.92 -0.63 6.47
C TYR A 80 -18.19 -0.26 7.23
N ARG A 81 -19.34 -0.50 6.59
CA ARG A 81 -20.64 -0.30 7.24
C ARG A 81 -20.85 -1.30 8.39
N PRO A 82 -21.52 -0.89 9.48
CA PRO A 82 -22.02 -1.82 10.49
C PRO A 82 -22.87 -2.90 9.82
N LEU A 83 -22.68 -4.15 10.23
CA LEU A 83 -23.47 -5.25 9.67
C LEU A 83 -24.90 -5.18 10.25
N PRO A 84 -25.94 -5.44 9.44
CA PRO A 84 -27.31 -5.50 9.94
C PRO A 84 -27.47 -6.53 11.06
N GLN A 85 -28.27 -6.20 12.07
CA GLN A 85 -28.79 -7.19 13.01
C GLN A 85 -29.84 -8.03 12.27
N GLY A 86 -29.61 -9.34 12.14
CA GLY A 86 -30.47 -10.22 11.35
C GLY A 86 -29.79 -11.49 10.83
N PRO A 87 -30.47 -12.25 9.96
CA PRO A 87 -30.01 -13.53 9.45
C PRO A 87 -28.63 -13.47 8.78
N VAL A 88 -27.86 -14.57 8.82
CA VAL A 88 -26.52 -14.66 8.20
C VAL A 88 -26.52 -14.23 6.72
N ARG A 89 -27.58 -14.58 5.98
CA ARG A 89 -27.77 -14.15 4.58
C ARG A 89 -27.79 -12.63 4.38
N SER A 90 -28.44 -11.86 5.27
CA SER A 90 -28.54 -10.40 5.13
C SER A 90 -27.20 -9.73 5.36
N ARG A 91 -26.39 -10.29 6.27
CA ARG A 91 -25.01 -9.86 6.53
C ARG A 91 -24.12 -10.06 5.30
N TRP A 92 -24.19 -11.20 4.62
CA TRP A 92 -23.40 -11.45 3.41
C TRP A 92 -23.84 -10.59 2.23
N LEU A 93 -25.15 -10.40 2.05
CA LEU A 93 -25.68 -9.53 1.01
C LEU A 93 -25.27 -8.06 1.23
N ALA A 94 -25.25 -7.60 2.50
CA ALA A 94 -24.75 -6.27 2.85
C ALA A 94 -23.26 -6.10 2.49
N ARG A 95 -22.43 -7.15 2.66
CA ARG A 95 -21.01 -7.11 2.27
C ARG A 95 -20.82 -7.05 0.75
N ALA A 96 -21.60 -7.83 0.01
CA ALA A 96 -21.55 -7.86 -1.45
C ALA A 96 -21.99 -6.52 -2.06
N ARG A 97 -22.96 -5.84 -1.44
CA ARG A 97 -23.45 -4.52 -1.85
C ARG A 97 -22.61 -3.34 -1.36
N ASP A 98 -21.59 -3.59 -0.53
CA ASP A 98 -20.73 -2.51 -0.03
C ASP A 98 -19.71 -2.12 -1.09
N ALA A 99 -19.80 -0.88 -1.58
CA ALA A 99 -18.86 -0.33 -2.55
C ALA A 99 -17.40 -0.37 -2.05
N GLN A 100 -17.16 -0.41 -0.73
CA GLN A 100 -15.81 -0.52 -0.21
C GLN A 100 -15.18 -1.88 -0.53
N THR A 101 -15.94 -2.97 -0.49
CA THR A 101 -15.40 -4.31 -0.79
C THR A 101 -14.84 -4.34 -2.22
N TRP A 102 -15.50 -3.69 -3.16
CA TRP A 102 -15.05 -3.62 -4.55
C TRP A 102 -13.83 -2.72 -4.73
N ARG A 103 -13.71 -1.63 -3.96
CA ARG A 103 -12.49 -0.82 -3.91
C ARG A 103 -11.32 -1.60 -3.32
N ASP A 104 -11.56 -2.45 -2.32
CA ASP A 104 -10.55 -3.35 -1.77
C ASP A 104 -10.09 -4.38 -2.82
N VAL A 105 -11.03 -4.94 -3.61
CA VAL A 105 -10.70 -5.83 -4.75
C VAL A 105 -9.81 -5.11 -5.77
N VAL A 106 -10.21 -3.91 -6.20
CA VAL A 106 -9.41 -3.10 -7.15
C VAL A 106 -8.02 -2.81 -6.57
N TYR A 107 -7.94 -2.45 -5.29
CA TYR A 107 -6.67 -2.23 -4.62
C TYR A 107 -5.79 -3.48 -4.63
N LEU A 108 -6.31 -4.66 -4.30
CA LEU A 108 -5.54 -5.92 -4.31
C LEU A 108 -5.08 -6.32 -5.71
N ILE A 109 -5.87 -6.03 -6.74
CA ILE A 109 -5.44 -6.24 -8.13
C ILE A 109 -4.32 -5.28 -8.51
N LEU A 110 -4.43 -4.01 -8.14
CA LEU A 110 -3.40 -2.98 -8.40
C LEU A 110 -2.13 -3.17 -7.58
N LEU A 111 -2.21 -3.86 -6.44
CA LEU A 111 -1.07 -4.12 -5.57
C LEU A 111 0.02 -4.92 -6.30
N LEU A 112 -0.33 -5.79 -7.24
CA LEU A 112 0.65 -6.52 -8.05
C LEU A 112 1.46 -5.61 -9.00
N PRO A 113 0.88 -4.90 -9.97
CA PRO A 113 1.65 -4.05 -10.88
C PRO A 113 2.40 -2.93 -10.13
N VAL A 114 1.79 -2.35 -9.10
CA VAL A 114 2.45 -1.34 -8.25
C VAL A 114 3.59 -1.97 -7.46
N GLY A 115 3.38 -3.14 -6.87
CA GLY A 115 4.40 -3.88 -6.12
C GLY A 115 5.59 -4.31 -6.99
N ILE A 116 5.36 -4.70 -8.25
CA ILE A 116 6.43 -4.98 -9.22
C ILE A 116 7.25 -3.72 -9.48
N ALA A 117 6.60 -2.59 -9.78
CA ALA A 117 7.29 -1.32 -10.04
C ALA A 117 8.09 -0.84 -8.82
N GLU A 118 7.48 -0.87 -7.63
CA GLU A 118 8.11 -0.51 -6.36
C GLU A 118 9.33 -1.37 -6.05
N PHE A 119 9.19 -2.69 -6.16
CA PHE A 119 10.26 -3.65 -5.91
C PHE A 119 11.40 -3.45 -6.91
N ALA A 120 11.10 -3.41 -8.21
CA ALA A 120 12.10 -3.27 -9.25
C ALA A 120 12.89 -1.95 -9.10
N LEU A 121 12.20 -0.83 -8.86
CA LEU A 121 12.86 0.46 -8.65
C LEU A 121 13.77 0.43 -7.43
N VAL A 122 13.29 -0.05 -6.28
CA VAL A 122 14.11 -0.12 -5.06
C VAL A 122 15.32 -1.02 -5.27
N VAL A 123 15.13 -2.21 -5.84
CA VAL A 123 16.22 -3.17 -6.06
C VAL A 123 17.24 -2.62 -7.04
N VAL A 124 16.83 -2.04 -8.16
CA VAL A 124 17.75 -1.50 -9.17
C VAL A 124 18.55 -0.34 -8.60
N PHE A 125 17.90 0.65 -7.99
CA PHE A 125 18.57 1.84 -7.47
C PHE A 125 19.60 1.48 -6.38
N TRP A 126 19.22 0.62 -5.43
CA TRP A 126 20.13 0.18 -4.38
C TRP A 126 21.25 -0.72 -4.90
N SER A 127 20.94 -1.68 -5.77
CA SER A 127 21.96 -2.60 -6.30
C SER A 127 23.00 -1.87 -7.13
N VAL A 128 22.58 -0.97 -8.02
CA VAL A 128 23.50 -0.17 -8.85
C VAL A 128 24.34 0.76 -7.96
N SER A 129 23.72 1.47 -7.02
CA SER A 129 24.44 2.36 -6.10
C SER A 129 25.51 1.61 -5.29
N LEU A 130 25.14 0.48 -4.68
CA LEU A 130 26.07 -0.33 -3.88
C LEU A 130 27.17 -0.94 -4.74
N ALA A 131 26.85 -1.41 -5.96
CA ALA A 131 27.85 -1.91 -6.90
C ALA A 131 28.83 -0.83 -7.35
N MET A 132 28.41 0.44 -7.45
CA MET A 132 29.32 1.52 -7.80
C MET A 132 30.18 1.96 -6.61
N ILE A 133 29.61 1.99 -5.40
CA ILE A 133 30.36 2.30 -4.17
C ILE A 133 31.40 1.22 -3.87
N ALA A 134 31.06 -0.05 -4.09
CA ALA A 134 31.95 -1.17 -3.86
C ALA A 134 32.98 -1.37 -4.99
N LEU A 135 32.85 -0.66 -6.11
CA LEU A 135 33.73 -0.78 -7.28
C LEU A 135 35.23 -0.75 -6.94
N PRO A 136 35.77 0.23 -6.18
CA PRO A 136 37.20 0.26 -5.81
C PRO A 136 37.65 -0.96 -5.00
N VAL A 137 36.72 -1.74 -4.43
CA VAL A 137 37.02 -2.95 -3.69
C VAL A 137 37.02 -4.16 -4.63
N TYR A 138 35.98 -4.36 -5.44
CA TYR A 138 35.81 -5.63 -6.16
C TYR A 138 36.43 -5.68 -7.55
N TYR A 139 36.80 -4.55 -8.17
CA TYR A 139 37.32 -4.55 -9.55
C TYR A 139 38.53 -5.50 -9.73
N ARG A 140 39.35 -5.65 -8.67
CA ARG A 140 40.52 -6.54 -8.62
C ARG A 140 40.20 -8.04 -8.74
N PHE A 141 38.96 -8.43 -8.45
CA PHE A 141 38.51 -9.83 -8.52
C PHE A 141 37.84 -10.16 -9.86
N LEU A 142 37.66 -9.15 -10.73
CA LEU A 142 37.15 -9.36 -12.07
C LEU A 142 38.25 -9.94 -12.97
N PRO A 143 37.88 -10.62 -14.07
CA PRO A 143 38.83 -11.06 -15.08
C PRO A 143 39.71 -9.89 -15.55
N GLU A 144 41.01 -10.12 -15.67
CA GLU A 144 42.03 -9.11 -16.01
C GLU A 144 42.24 -8.01 -14.95
N GLY A 145 41.59 -8.11 -13.78
CA GLY A 145 41.72 -7.13 -12.71
C GLY A 145 41.12 -5.76 -13.05
N LEU A 146 40.16 -5.71 -13.97
CA LEU A 146 39.51 -4.49 -14.43
C LEU A 146 38.00 -4.67 -14.60
N TYR A 147 37.26 -3.60 -14.37
CA TYR A 147 35.85 -3.50 -14.73
C TYR A 147 35.71 -2.88 -16.12
N ALA A 148 35.00 -3.55 -17.03
CA ALA A 148 34.74 -3.10 -18.39
C ALA A 148 33.23 -3.00 -18.65
N PHE A 149 32.79 -1.91 -19.28
CA PHE A 149 31.41 -1.69 -19.69
C PHE A 149 31.34 -1.15 -21.13
N PRO A 150 30.36 -1.57 -21.96
CA PRO A 150 29.32 -2.57 -21.69
C PRO A 150 29.78 -4.04 -21.78
N SER A 151 30.92 -4.33 -22.43
CA SER A 151 31.48 -5.70 -22.48
C SER A 151 33.01 -5.70 -22.48
N HIS A 152 33.63 -6.87 -22.26
CA HIS A 152 35.08 -7.01 -22.35
C HIS A 152 35.62 -6.84 -23.78
N ASP A 153 34.77 -7.01 -24.80
CA ASP A 153 35.13 -6.80 -26.21
C ASP A 153 34.92 -5.34 -26.65
N LEU A 154 33.96 -4.64 -26.03
CA LEU A 154 33.62 -3.25 -26.33
C LEU A 154 33.76 -2.40 -25.05
N ARG A 155 35.00 -2.00 -24.75
CA ARG A 155 35.36 -1.31 -23.50
C ARG A 155 35.26 0.21 -23.64
N TRP A 156 34.06 0.77 -23.53
CA TRP A 156 33.88 2.23 -23.51
C TRP A 156 34.32 2.85 -22.20
N ILE A 157 34.12 2.12 -21.10
CA ILE A 157 34.50 2.51 -19.75
C ILE A 157 35.37 1.39 -19.17
N THR A 158 36.55 1.74 -18.68
CA THR A 158 37.45 0.82 -17.97
C THR A 158 37.81 1.38 -16.60
N VAL A 159 37.85 0.50 -15.61
CA VAL A 159 38.33 0.81 -14.26
C VAL A 159 39.33 -0.27 -13.86
N ASP A 160 40.59 0.13 -13.88
CA ASP A 160 41.78 -0.70 -13.69
C ASP A 160 42.55 -0.34 -12.40
N SER A 161 42.17 0.76 -11.75
CA SER A 161 42.90 1.32 -10.62
C SER A 161 41.97 2.05 -9.66
N VAL A 162 42.40 2.20 -8.41
CA VAL A 162 41.63 2.93 -7.39
C VAL A 162 41.30 4.37 -7.83
N PRO A 163 42.22 5.16 -8.41
CA PRO A 163 41.91 6.51 -8.86
C PRO A 163 40.84 6.55 -9.96
N THR A 164 40.83 5.59 -10.90
CA THR A 164 39.81 5.50 -11.95
C THR A 164 38.47 5.03 -11.41
N ALA A 165 38.44 4.34 -10.25
CA ALA A 165 37.23 3.94 -9.54
C ALA A 165 36.58 5.08 -8.71
N LEU A 166 37.34 6.10 -8.28
CA LEU A 166 36.83 7.16 -7.40
C LEU A 166 35.63 7.94 -7.98
N PRO A 167 35.62 8.35 -9.27
CA PRO A 167 34.47 9.04 -9.86
C PRO A 167 33.20 8.17 -9.84
N TRP A 168 33.35 6.86 -10.10
CA TRP A 168 32.25 5.92 -10.07
C TRP A 168 31.74 5.66 -8.65
N MET A 169 32.64 5.58 -7.67
CA MET A 169 32.25 5.52 -6.25
C MET A 169 31.48 6.77 -5.82
N ALA A 170 31.93 7.97 -6.21
CA ALA A 170 31.24 9.22 -5.94
C ALA A 170 29.84 9.26 -6.60
N LEU A 171 29.75 8.80 -7.86
CA LEU A 171 28.48 8.65 -8.56
C LEU A 171 27.57 7.61 -7.86
N GLY A 172 28.13 6.50 -7.39
CA GLY A 172 27.42 5.50 -6.58
C GLY A 172 26.86 6.07 -5.29
N ALA A 173 27.63 6.91 -4.60
CA ALA A 173 27.18 7.62 -3.39
C ALA A 173 26.07 8.62 -3.68
N LEU A 174 26.17 9.37 -4.80
CA LEU A 174 25.09 10.23 -5.28
C LEU A 174 23.83 9.40 -5.59
N LEU A 175 23.97 8.27 -6.27
CA LEU A 175 22.87 7.34 -6.53
C LEU A 175 22.29 6.78 -5.21
N ALA A 176 23.10 6.52 -4.19
CA ALA A 176 22.61 6.06 -2.87
C ALA A 176 21.69 7.12 -2.25
N TRP A 177 22.13 8.37 -2.31
CA TRP A 177 21.35 9.50 -1.82
C TRP A 177 20.03 9.66 -2.58
N VAL A 178 20.06 9.55 -3.92
CA VAL A 178 18.85 9.52 -4.75
C VAL A 178 17.96 8.33 -4.40
N SER A 179 18.53 7.15 -4.15
CA SER A 179 17.81 5.92 -3.79
C SER A 179 17.01 6.09 -2.50
N VAL A 180 17.58 6.77 -1.50
CA VAL A 180 16.88 7.12 -0.25
C VAL A 180 15.67 8.02 -0.54
N ALA A 181 15.84 9.05 -1.39
CA ALA A 181 14.75 9.94 -1.77
C ALA A 181 13.64 9.21 -2.56
N VAL A 182 14.02 8.36 -3.52
CA VAL A 182 13.10 7.52 -4.31
C VAL A 182 12.31 6.59 -3.40
N THR A 183 12.98 5.88 -2.50
CA THR A 183 12.34 4.97 -1.54
C THR A 183 11.27 5.68 -0.70
N ARG A 184 11.60 6.87 -0.19
CA ARG A 184 10.63 7.68 0.59
C ARG A 184 9.45 8.14 -0.24
N ARG A 185 9.69 8.57 -1.48
CA ARG A 185 8.63 9.02 -2.40
C ARG A 185 7.72 7.87 -2.83
N LEU A 186 8.27 6.69 -3.11
CA LEU A 186 7.49 5.49 -3.41
C LEU A 186 6.61 5.09 -2.22
N GLY A 187 7.18 5.05 -1.01
CA GLY A 187 6.39 4.80 0.21
C GLY A 187 5.26 5.81 0.41
N ALA A 188 5.51 7.10 0.17
CA ALA A 188 4.47 8.12 0.24
C ALA A 188 3.40 7.93 -0.86
N GLY A 189 3.82 7.61 -2.08
CA GLY A 189 2.92 7.30 -3.20
C GLY A 189 2.01 6.11 -2.91
N HIS A 190 2.57 5.05 -2.31
CA HIS A 190 1.79 3.89 -1.88
C HIS A 190 0.77 4.25 -0.79
N ALA A 191 1.19 5.04 0.20
CA ALA A 191 0.28 5.51 1.25
C ALA A 191 -0.88 6.34 0.67
N LEU A 192 -0.62 7.15 -0.37
CA LEU A 192 -1.67 7.87 -1.08
C LEU A 192 -2.63 6.92 -1.82
N LEU A 193 -2.11 5.91 -2.51
CA LEU A 193 -2.93 4.88 -3.16
C LEU A 193 -3.81 4.15 -2.14
N ALA A 194 -3.23 3.74 -1.01
CA ALA A 194 -3.94 3.09 0.08
C ALA A 194 -5.03 4.02 0.65
N ARG A 195 -4.74 5.30 0.91
CA ARG A 195 -5.77 6.26 1.35
C ARG A 195 -6.86 6.46 0.30
N ALA A 196 -6.50 6.53 -0.97
CA ALA A 196 -7.41 6.77 -2.08
C ALA A 196 -8.36 5.59 -2.35
N LEU A 197 -7.95 4.35 -2.09
CA LEU A 197 -8.77 3.16 -2.36
C LEU A 197 -9.31 2.49 -1.10
N LEU A 198 -8.49 2.37 -0.04
CA LEU A 198 -8.86 1.72 1.21
C LEU A 198 -9.51 2.68 2.23
N GLY A 199 -9.38 3.99 2.04
CA GLY A 199 -9.97 5.03 2.88
C GLY A 199 -11.41 5.44 2.48
N PRO A 200 -12.14 6.11 3.39
CA PRO A 200 -13.51 6.57 3.14
C PRO A 200 -13.57 7.57 1.99
N THR A 201 -14.59 7.44 1.13
CA THR A 201 -14.89 8.44 0.09
C THR A 201 -15.28 9.77 0.73
N ALA A 202 -14.97 10.90 0.09
CA ALA A 202 -15.34 12.25 0.57
C ALA A 202 -16.83 12.37 0.95
N ARG A 203 -17.71 11.73 0.19
CA ARG A 203 -19.15 11.66 0.50
C ARG A 203 -19.44 10.98 1.84
N ARG A 204 -18.77 9.86 2.14
CA ARG A 204 -18.94 9.14 3.42
C ARG A 204 -18.36 9.92 4.60
N MET A 205 -17.31 10.71 4.37
CA MET A 205 -16.77 11.60 5.40
C MET A 205 -17.81 12.68 5.75
N ARG A 206 -18.44 13.30 4.74
CA ARG A 206 -19.52 14.28 4.94
C ARG A 206 -20.72 13.68 5.66
N GLU A 207 -21.20 12.50 5.23
CA GLU A 207 -22.32 11.81 5.90
C GLU A 207 -21.99 11.48 7.37
N ALA A 208 -20.73 11.14 7.68
CA ALA A 208 -20.28 10.89 9.05
C ALA A 208 -20.15 12.18 9.88
N GLU A 209 -19.65 13.26 9.29
CA GLU A 209 -19.57 14.59 9.91
C GLU A 209 -20.97 15.15 10.19
N GLU A 210 -21.90 15.03 9.25
CA GLU A 210 -23.31 15.43 9.39
C GLU A 210 -24.02 14.61 10.48
N SER A 211 -23.81 13.30 10.50
CA SER A 211 -24.38 12.42 11.56
C SER A 211 -23.79 12.73 12.93
N ALA A 212 -22.49 13.02 13.01
CA ALA A 212 -21.83 13.40 14.26
C ALA A 212 -22.31 14.78 14.76
N GLY A 213 -22.49 15.75 13.85
CA GLY A 213 -23.05 17.07 14.16
C GLY A 213 -24.48 16.97 14.67
N SER A 214 -25.34 16.22 13.96
CA SER A 214 -26.73 16.00 14.38
C SER A 214 -26.84 15.30 15.74
N ALA A 215 -25.96 14.33 16.03
CA ALA A 215 -25.92 13.68 17.34
C ALA A 215 -25.44 14.61 18.46
N ALA A 216 -24.47 15.49 18.18
CA ALA A 216 -23.98 16.48 19.13
C ALA A 216 -25.05 17.56 19.44
N ASP A 217 -25.76 18.05 18.42
CA ASP A 217 -26.85 19.01 18.59
C ASP A 217 -28.05 18.40 19.33
N GLY A 218 -28.37 17.13 19.05
CA GLY A 218 -29.38 16.38 19.78
C GLY A 218 -29.02 16.21 21.26
N ALA A 219 -27.76 15.87 21.55
CA ALA A 219 -27.27 15.75 22.92
C ALA A 219 -27.29 17.10 23.66
N ALA A 220 -26.89 18.20 23.00
CA ALA A 220 -26.96 19.54 23.56
C ALA A 220 -28.40 19.98 23.86
N THR A 221 -29.34 19.67 22.96
CA THR A 221 -30.78 19.95 23.16
C THR A 221 -31.36 19.18 24.36
N THR A 222 -30.96 17.91 24.55
CA THR A 222 -31.40 17.12 25.70
C THR A 222 -30.74 17.51 27.02
N ALA A 223 -29.61 18.21 26.96
CA ALA A 223 -28.85 18.64 28.14
C ALA A 223 -29.19 20.06 28.61
N ASP A 224 -30.04 20.81 27.88
CA ASP A 224 -30.48 22.15 28.27
C ASP A 224 -31.59 22.09 29.37
N PRO A 225 -31.29 22.45 30.63
CA PRO A 225 -32.26 22.44 31.72
C PRO A 225 -33.34 23.53 31.58
N ALA A 226 -33.20 24.49 30.65
CA ALA A 226 -34.18 25.56 30.44
C ALA A 226 -35.44 25.10 29.69
N ALA A 227 -35.36 24.04 28.88
CA ALA A 227 -36.50 23.47 28.14
C ALA A 227 -37.50 22.72 29.04
N ALA A 228 -37.15 22.47 30.31
CA ALA A 228 -37.95 21.72 31.28
C ALA A 228 -38.72 22.61 32.29
N ARG A 229 -38.94 23.90 32.00
CA ARG A 229 -39.87 24.71 32.83
C ARG A 229 -41.31 24.50 32.35
N PRO A 230 -42.19 23.90 33.17
CA PRO A 230 -43.61 23.91 32.86
C PRO A 230 -44.11 25.35 32.90
N VAL A 231 -44.84 25.74 31.86
CA VAL A 231 -45.61 26.98 31.83
C VAL A 231 -46.68 26.86 32.92
N ALA A 232 -46.35 27.31 34.13
CA ALA A 232 -47.33 27.50 35.19
C ALA A 232 -48.15 28.75 34.87
N GLY A 233 -49.48 28.60 34.97
CA GLY A 233 -50.51 29.54 34.53
C GLY A 233 -50.53 30.89 35.23
#